data_AF-A0A4V1M794-F1
#
_entry.id   AF-A0A4V1M794-F1
#
_cell.length_a   1.000
_cell.length_b   1.000
_cell.length_c   1.000
_cell.angle_alpha   90.00
_cell.angle_beta   90.00
_cell.angle_gamma   90.00
#
_symmetry.space_group_name_H-M   'P 1'
#
loop_
_entity.id
_entity.type
_entity.pdbx_description
1 polymer ?
#
loop_
_entity_poly.entity_id
_entity_poly.type
_entity_poly.pdbx_seq_one_letter_code
_entity_poly.pdbx_strand_id
1 'polypeptide(L)'
;MSEKIKGDFREKIGKNLKNLIEEREKENTLRKLDASIGKDHSWLGKVFKGQQNFTIDSLADILIQFKIQPKELFDFVLEFDSKKKKS
;
A
#
# COMPACT_ATOMS: atom_id res chain seq x y z
N MET A 1 -0.67 2.25 -21.55
CA MET A 1 0.34 3.06 -20.82
C MET A 1 -0.21 3.54 -19.48
N SER A 2 -1.32 4.28 -19.44
CA SER A 2 -1.94 4.77 -18.19
C SER A 2 -2.28 3.65 -17.18
N GLU A 3 -2.90 2.55 -17.61
CA GLU A 3 -3.28 1.46 -16.70
C GLU A 3 -2.09 0.70 -16.11
N LYS A 4 -0.97 0.60 -16.86
CA LYS A 4 0.27 -0.02 -16.35
C LYS A 4 0.86 0.83 -15.22
N ILE A 5 0.91 2.15 -15.40
CA ILE A 5 1.42 3.09 -14.39
C ILE A 5 0.53 3.11 -13.14
N LYS A 6 -0.80 3.11 -13.32
CA LYS A 6 -1.74 3.00 -12.20
C LYS A 6 -1.60 1.67 -11.45
N GLY A 7 -1.36 0.57 -12.17
CA GLY A 7 -1.06 -0.73 -11.59
C GLY A 7 0.20 -0.70 -10.74
N ASP A 8 1.30 -0.19 -11.30
CA ASP A 8 2.58 -0.03 -10.60
C ASP A 8 2.45 0.86 -9.35
N PHE A 9 1.71 1.96 -9.44
CA PHE A 9 1.41 2.82 -8.29
C PHE A 9 0.69 2.08 -7.17
N ARG A 10 -0.37 1.32 -7.49
CA ARG A 10 -1.09 0.53 -6.49
C ARG A 10 -0.21 -0.55 -5.87
N GLU A 11 0.60 -1.21 -6.68
CA GLU A 11 1.51 -2.26 -6.21
C GLU A 11 2.59 -1.69 -5.29
N LYS A 12 3.18 -0.54 -5.63
CA LYS A 12 4.20 0.12 -4.79
C LYS A 12 3.63 0.60 -3.47
N ILE A 13 2.45 1.22 -3.46
CA ILE A 13 1.75 1.57 -2.21
C ILE A 13 1.48 0.32 -1.39
N GLY A 14 0.90 -0.71 -1.99
CA GLY A 14 0.54 -1.95 -1.30
C GLY A 14 1.73 -2.64 -0.66
N LYS A 15 2.85 -2.75 -1.39
CA LYS A 15 4.10 -3.31 -0.88
C LYS A 15 4.70 -2.47 0.24
N ASN A 16 4.76 -1.16 0.06
CA ASN A 16 5.36 -0.29 1.06
C ASN A 16 4.53 -0.27 2.36
N LEU A 17 3.20 -0.24 2.23
CA LEU A 17 2.28 -0.38 3.34
C LEU A 17 2.51 -1.70 4.10
N LYS A 18 2.61 -2.82 3.37
CA LYS A 18 2.90 -4.13 3.98
C LYS A 18 4.20 -4.11 4.80
N ASN A 19 5.28 -3.59 4.21
CA ASN A 19 6.58 -3.52 4.86
C ASN A 19 6.53 -2.67 6.14
N LEU A 20 5.94 -1.47 6.06
CA LEU A 20 5.81 -0.57 7.21
C LEU A 20 5.00 -1.22 8.34
N ILE A 21 3.93 -1.93 8.00
CA ILE A 21 3.14 -2.63 9.02
C ILE A 21 3.95 -3.79 9.64
N GLU A 22 4.65 -4.60 8.83
CA GLU A 22 5.50 -5.70 9.30
C GLU A 22 6.68 -5.21 10.16
N GLU A 23 7.21 -4.01 9.90
CA GLU A 23 8.22 -3.36 10.73
C GLU A 23 7.68 -2.92 12.10
N ARG A 24 6.44 -2.41 12.13
CA ARG A 24 5.81 -1.89 13.35
C ARG A 24 5.23 -3.00 14.24
N GLU A 25 4.73 -4.06 13.63
CA GLU A 25 4.07 -5.17 14.31
C GLU A 25 4.67 -6.50 13.83
N LYS A 26 5.52 -7.08 14.68
CA LYS A 26 6.27 -8.32 14.37
C LYS A 26 5.42 -9.59 14.48
N GLU A 27 4.23 -9.52 15.12
CA GLU A 27 3.35 -10.67 15.30
C GLU A 27 1.86 -10.28 15.18
N ASN A 28 1.08 -11.04 14.40
CA ASN A 28 -0.38 -10.94 14.27
C ASN A 28 -0.99 -9.66 13.66
N THR A 29 -0.19 -8.86 12.95
CA THR A 29 -0.61 -7.71 12.12
C THR A 29 -1.96 -7.88 11.44
N LEU A 30 -2.12 -9.01 10.75
CA LEU A 30 -3.24 -9.28 9.87
C LEU A 30 -4.56 -9.52 10.63
N ARG A 31 -4.49 -10.11 11.84
CA ARG A 31 -5.66 -10.34 12.69
C ARG A 31 -6.12 -9.09 13.43
N LYS A 32 -5.18 -8.19 13.79
CA LYS A 32 -5.50 -6.92 14.47
C LYS A 32 -6.22 -5.93 13.54
N LEU A 33 -5.94 -6.01 12.25
CA LEU A 33 -6.56 -5.20 11.21
C LEU A 33 -8.05 -5.54 11.02
N ASP A 34 -8.38 -6.84 11.03
CA ASP A 34 -9.74 -7.34 10.79
C ASP A 34 -10.79 -6.77 11.76
N ALA A 35 -10.41 -6.58 13.03
CA ALA A 35 -11.31 -6.07 14.07
C ALA A 35 -11.49 -4.55 14.06
N SER A 36 -10.52 -3.82 13.51
CA SER A 36 -10.42 -2.35 13.60
C SER A 36 -11.13 -1.64 12.44
N ILE A 37 -10.90 -2.14 11.22
CA ILE A 37 -11.32 -1.44 9.99
C ILE A 37 -12.56 -2.10 9.35
N GLY A 38 -13.05 -3.20 9.94
CA GLY A 38 -14.17 -3.97 9.39
C GLY A 38 -13.88 -4.53 8.00
N LYS A 39 -12.59 -4.70 7.66
CA LYS A 39 -12.10 -5.28 6.41
C LYS A 39 -11.40 -6.58 6.73
N ASP A 40 -11.67 -7.62 5.96
CA ASP A 40 -11.10 -8.93 6.20
C ASP A 40 -9.64 -9.04 5.71
N HIS A 41 -8.95 -10.06 6.21
CA HIS A 41 -7.58 -10.38 5.84
C HIS A 41 -7.40 -10.57 4.32
N SER A 42 -8.45 -11.05 3.66
CA SER A 42 -8.51 -11.20 2.20
C SER A 42 -8.42 -9.85 1.48
N TRP A 43 -9.15 -8.85 1.95
CA TRP A 43 -9.13 -7.50 1.39
C TRP A 43 -7.74 -6.85 1.52
N LEU A 44 -7.10 -6.95 2.69
CA LEU A 44 -5.74 -6.44 2.90
C LEU A 44 -4.70 -7.13 2.02
N GLY A 45 -4.79 -8.46 1.90
CA GLY A 45 -3.92 -9.21 1.01
C GLY A 45 -4.01 -8.74 -0.44
N LYS A 46 -5.20 -8.32 -0.90
CA LYS A 46 -5.40 -7.74 -2.24
C LYS A 46 -4.88 -6.31 -2.34
N VAL A 47 -5.04 -5.50 -1.29
CA VAL A 47 -4.49 -4.14 -1.22
C VAL A 47 -2.96 -4.19 -1.30
N PHE A 48 -2.30 -5.07 -0.55
CA PHE A 48 -0.85 -5.21 -0.58
C PHE A 48 -0.30 -5.63 -1.94
N LYS A 49 -1.13 -6.32 -2.75
CA LYS A 49 -0.80 -6.72 -4.12
C LYS A 49 -1.22 -5.70 -5.17
N GLY A 50 -1.81 -4.56 -4.77
CA GLY A 50 -2.33 -3.56 -5.70
C GLY A 50 -3.55 -4.02 -6.52
N GLN A 51 -4.19 -5.12 -6.11
CA GLN A 51 -5.32 -5.76 -6.80
C GLN A 51 -6.68 -5.17 -6.40
N GLN A 52 -6.72 -4.42 -5.31
CA GLN A 52 -7.93 -3.81 -4.75
C GLN A 52 -7.68 -2.32 -4.52
N ASN A 53 -8.62 -1.49 -4.94
CA ASN A 53 -8.65 -0.08 -4.55
C ASN A 53 -9.12 0.05 -3.11
N PHE A 54 -8.58 1.04 -2.40
CA PHE A 54 -9.03 1.47 -1.09
C PHE A 54 -9.44 2.94 -1.15
N THR A 55 -10.33 3.36 -0.25
CA THR A 55 -10.68 4.79 -0.11
C THR A 55 -9.62 5.49 0.71
N ILE A 56 -9.55 6.82 0.61
CA ILE A 56 -8.64 7.62 1.44
C ILE A 56 -8.94 7.40 2.93
N ASP A 57 -10.20 7.25 3.32
CA ASP A 57 -10.58 6.96 4.71
C ASP A 57 -10.02 5.62 5.18
N SER A 58 -10.18 4.55 4.38
CA SER A 58 -9.59 3.24 4.72
C SER A 58 -8.07 3.31 4.82
N LEU A 59 -7.41 4.14 4.00
CA LEU A 59 -5.97 4.36 4.14
C LEU A 59 -5.64 5.08 5.44
N ALA A 60 -6.38 6.14 5.77
CA ALA A 60 -6.19 6.91 7.00
C ALA A 60 -6.35 6.03 8.25
N ASP A 61 -7.37 5.16 8.28
CA ASP A 61 -7.60 4.20 9.36
C ASP A 61 -6.38 3.29 9.58
N ILE A 62 -5.83 2.74 8.48
CA ILE A 62 -4.62 1.90 8.55
C ILE A 62 -3.42 2.71 9.07
N LEU A 63 -3.19 3.91 8.53
CA LEU A 63 -2.06 4.75 8.92
C LEU A 63 -2.14 5.15 10.41
N ILE A 64 -3.33 5.50 10.90
CA ILE A 64 -3.58 5.82 12.31
C ILE A 64 -3.32 4.61 13.18
N GLN A 65 -3.88 3.44 12.81
CA GLN A 65 -3.75 2.21 13.59
C GLN A 65 -2.28 1.79 13.78
N PHE A 66 -1.47 1.88 12.73
CA PHE A 66 -0.06 1.47 12.77
C PHE A 66 0.93 2.62 13.02
N LYS A 67 0.41 3.83 13.29
CA LYS A 67 1.20 5.05 13.52
C LYS A 67 2.21 5.30 12.39
N ILE A 68 1.78 5.06 11.15
CA ILE A 68 2.57 5.27 9.95
C ILE A 68 2.33 6.70 9.47
N GLN A 69 3.41 7.46 9.23
CA GLN A 69 3.30 8.79 8.63
C GLN A 69 3.03 8.67 7.13
N PRO A 70 2.18 9.53 6.54
CA PRO A 70 1.91 9.50 5.09
C PRO A 70 3.18 9.59 4.24
N LYS A 71 4.19 10.37 4.66
CA LYS A 71 5.47 10.47 3.95
C LYS A 71 6.20 9.13 3.81
N GLU A 72 6.06 8.24 4.80
CA GLU A 72 6.68 6.92 4.77
C GLU A 72 6.00 6.03 3.74
N LEU A 73 4.67 6.14 3.61
CA LEU A 73 3.88 5.38 2.64
C LEU A 73 4.22 5.73 1.19
N PHE A 74 4.47 7.01 0.92
CA PHE A 74 4.74 7.53 -0.43
C PHE A 74 6.24 7.61 -0.77
N ASP A 75 7.10 6.94 0.01
CA ASP A 75 8.56 6.91 -0.23
C ASP A 75 8.93 5.95 -1.38
N PHE A 76 8.51 6.29 -2.60
CA PHE A 76 8.85 5.55 -3.81
C PHE A 76 8.83 6.42 -5.08
N VAL A 77 9.48 5.94 -6.13
CA VAL A 77 9.52 6.60 -7.44
C VAL A 77 8.60 5.89 -8.43
N LEU A 78 7.83 6.65 -9.21
CA LEU A 78 7.09 6.14 -10.36
C LEU A 78 7.85 6.43 -11.66
N GLU A 79 7.99 5.41 -12.51
CA GLU A 79 8.60 5.57 -13.82
C GLU A 79 7.54 5.94 -14.85
N PHE A 80 7.45 7.23 -15.17
CA PHE A 80 6.63 7.76 -16.24
C PHE A 80 7.43 7.75 -17.54
N ASP A 81 7.70 6.56 -18.09
CA ASP A 81 8.24 6.33 -19.45
C ASP A 81 9.15 7.45 -20.00
N SER A 82 10.41 7.48 -19.56
CA SER A 82 11.41 8.36 -20.18
C SER A 82 11.77 7.77 -21.54
N LYS A 83 11.40 8.47 -22.63
CA LYS A 83 11.85 8.18 -24.00
C LYS A 83 13.29 7.63 -24.00
N LYS A 84 13.48 6.50 -24.69
CA LYS A 84 14.78 5.92 -25.11
C LYS A 84 15.92 6.96 -25.09
N LYS A 85 16.81 6.92 -24.10
CA LYS A 85 18.18 7.40 -24.34
C LYS A 85 18.87 6.31 -25.14
N LYS A 86 18.79 6.42 -26.47
CA LYS A 86 19.89 5.96 -27.31
C LYS A 86 21.07 6.84 -26.95
N SER A 87 22.10 6.26 -26.36
CA SER A 87 23.46 6.74 -26.47
C SER A 87 24.38 5.54 -26.62
#